data_AF-A0AAV4H5U2-F1
#
_entry.id   AF-A0AAV4H5U2-F1
#
_cell.length_a   1.000
_cell.length_b   1.000
_cell.length_c   1.000
_cell.angle_alpha   90.00
_cell.angle_beta   90.00
_cell.angle_gamma   90.00
#
_symmetry.space_group_name_H-M   'P 1'
#
loop_
_entity.id
_entity.type
_entity.pdbx_description
1 polymer ?
#
loop_
_entity_poly.entity_id
_entity_poly.type
_entity_poly.pdbx_seq_one_letter_code
_entity_poly.pdbx_strand_id
1 'polypeptide(L)'
;MTKAVGQKLRVAQRAIERKMLGLKLTDKISCKEIRNKTQVSDIVQYIAKQKWKWAGHVARLQDNRWTLRVTEWQPRNGKRSRGRQARRWRDDIVRTMGSTWTREVKDREEWRRGAEGFILQWMDGA
;
A
#
# COMPACT_ATOMS: atom_id res chain seq x y z
N MET A 1 -0.02 -6.03 -0.18
CA MET A 1 1.42 -6.24 0.13
C MET A 1 1.53 -7.29 1.23
N THR A 2 2.62 -8.06 1.34
CA THR A 2 2.81 -9.02 2.45
C THR A 2 3.50 -8.36 3.65
N LYS A 3 3.29 -8.90 4.86
CA LYS A 3 3.92 -8.39 6.10
C LYS A 3 5.44 -8.27 5.98
N ALA A 4 6.07 -9.33 5.45
CA ALA A 4 7.52 -9.38 5.25
C ALA A 4 8.06 -8.26 4.35
N VAL A 5 7.31 -7.88 3.30
CA VAL A 5 7.71 -6.76 2.43
C VAL A 5 7.54 -5.43 3.17
N GLY A 6 6.45 -5.23 3.91
CA GLY A 6 6.25 -4.05 4.75
C GLY A 6 7.37 -3.87 5.79
N GLN A 7 7.78 -4.97 6.44
CA GLN A 7 8.88 -4.92 7.41
C GLN A 7 10.22 -4.57 6.77
N LYS A 8 10.54 -5.10 5.59
CA LYS A 8 11.76 -4.72 4.84
C LYS A 8 11.79 -3.23 4.52
N LEU A 9 10.65 -2.67 4.12
CA LEU A 9 10.52 -1.22 3.86
C LEU A 9 10.72 -0.40 5.14
N ARG A 10 10.16 -0.83 6.27
CA ARG A 10 10.37 -0.16 7.57
C ARG A 10 11.83 -0.23 8.03
N VAL A 11 12.52 -1.34 7.78
CA VAL A 11 13.96 -1.47 8.07
C VAL A 11 14.76 -0.47 7.23
N ALA A 12 14.47 -0.36 5.93
CA ALA A 12 15.12 0.62 5.06
C ALA A 12 14.84 2.06 5.54
N GLN A 13 13.59 2.38 5.88
CA GLN A 13 13.21 3.68 6.43
C GLN A 13 14.00 4.02 7.70
N ARG A 14 14.12 3.08 8.67
CA ARG A 14 14.89 3.29 9.90
C ARG A 14 16.37 3.58 9.63
N ALA A 15 16.96 2.92 8.63
CA ALA A 15 18.33 3.18 8.24
C ALA A 15 18.50 4.60 7.67
N ILE A 16 17.55 5.04 6.84
CA ILE A 16 17.52 6.40 6.27
C ILE A 16 17.35 7.44 7.38
N GLU A 17 16.39 7.27 8.29
CA GLU A 17 16.14 8.20 9.39
C GLU A 17 17.38 8.38 10.29
N ARG A 18 18.13 7.29 10.56
CA ARG A 18 19.41 7.39 11.28
C ARG A 18 20.44 8.23 10.53
N LYS A 19 20.55 8.03 9.21
CA LYS A 19 21.48 8.79 8.37
C LYS A 19 21.11 10.27 8.29
N MET A 20 19.83 10.61 8.22
CA MET A 20 19.36 12.01 8.24
C MET A 20 19.80 12.76 9.49
N LEU A 21 19.87 12.07 10.64
CA LEU A 21 20.29 12.64 11.92
C LEU A 21 21.79 12.47 12.21
N GLY A 22 22.57 11.89 11.29
CA GLY A 22 24.00 11.63 11.49
C GLY A 22 24.33 10.60 12.58
N LEU A 23 23.36 9.76 12.97
CA LEU A 23 23.50 8.83 14.09
C LEU A 23 24.19 7.52 13.70
N LYS A 24 25.00 7.00 14.61
CA LYS A 24 25.66 5.69 14.54
C LYS A 24 24.86 4.66 15.35
N LEU A 25 25.12 3.38 15.10
CA LEU A 25 24.52 2.29 15.91
C LEU A 25 25.05 2.28 17.35
N THR A 26 26.26 2.79 17.56
CA THR A 26 26.90 2.94 18.88
C THR A 26 26.17 3.89 19.81
N ASP A 27 25.42 4.84 19.26
CA ASP A 27 24.71 5.86 20.05
C ASP A 27 23.53 5.24 20.82
N LYS A 28 23.16 3.99 20.51
CA LYS A 28 22.10 3.20 21.17
C LYS A 28 20.74 3.90 21.28
N ILE A 29 20.49 4.88 20.41
CA ILE A 29 19.20 5.58 20.34
C ILE A 29 18.14 4.67 19.72
N SER A 30 16.99 4.61 20.38
CA SER A 30 15.87 3.77 19.95
C SER A 30 15.28 4.26 18.63
N CYS A 31 14.71 3.34 17.84
CA CYS A 31 14.03 3.73 16.61
C CYS A 31 12.81 4.62 16.89
N LYS A 32 12.18 4.48 18.06
CA LYS A 32 11.03 5.31 18.47
C LYS A 32 11.45 6.76 18.68
N GLU A 33 12.58 7.00 19.36
CA GLU A 33 13.12 8.35 19.55
C GLU A 33 13.55 8.99 18.23
N ILE A 34 14.21 8.24 17.35
CA ILE A 34 14.59 8.72 16.01
C ILE A 34 13.35 9.12 15.21
N ARG A 35 12.29 8.31 15.27
CA ARG A 35 11.02 8.61 14.62
C ARG A 35 10.36 9.86 15.21
N ASN A 36 10.37 10.02 16.53
CA ASN A 36 9.86 11.22 17.20
C ASN A 36 10.64 12.48 16.82
N LYS A 37 11.95 12.38 16.56
CA LYS A 37 12.76 13.53 16.12
C LYS A 37 12.52 13.89 14.65
N THR A 38 12.39 12.89 13.78
CA THR A 38 12.25 13.10 12.33
C THR A 38 10.82 13.44 11.90
N GLN A 39 9.80 13.05 12.68
CA GLN A 39 8.38 13.27 12.37
C GLN A 39 7.94 12.72 10.99
N VAL A 40 8.71 11.77 10.42
CA VAL A 40 8.42 11.17 9.12
C VAL A 40 7.25 10.19 9.29
N SER A 41 6.30 10.19 8.34
CA SER A 41 5.18 9.23 8.33
C SER A 41 5.64 7.78 8.09
N ASP A 42 4.89 6.77 8.57
CA ASP A 42 5.24 5.37 8.30
C ASP A 42 5.17 5.05 6.80
N ILE A 43 6.22 4.44 6.27
CA ILE A 43 6.31 4.14 4.84
C ILE A 43 5.18 3.22 4.36
N VAL A 44 4.71 2.29 5.20
CA VAL A 44 3.62 1.38 4.83
C VAL A 44 2.31 2.15 4.75
N GLN A 45 2.06 3.05 5.71
CA GLN A 45 0.92 3.96 5.68
C GLN A 45 0.93 4.84 4.42
N TYR A 46 2.09 5.41 4.09
CA TYR A 46 2.25 6.23 2.89
C TYR A 46 1.97 5.43 1.61
N ILE A 47 2.54 4.23 1.48
CA ILE A 47 2.30 3.36 0.32
C ILE A 47 0.84 2.95 0.22
N ALA A 48 0.18 2.62 1.34
CA ALA A 48 -1.24 2.29 1.35
C ALA A 48 -2.08 3.46 0.84
N LYS A 49 -1.81 4.68 1.31
CA LYS A 49 -2.47 5.91 0.84
C LYS A 49 -2.25 6.14 -0.66
N GLN A 50 -1.03 5.94 -1.16
CA GLN A 50 -0.73 6.08 -2.60
C GLN A 50 -1.44 5.01 -3.43
N LYS A 51 -1.44 3.75 -2.97
CA LYS A 51 -2.15 2.66 -3.63
C LYS A 51 -3.65 2.95 -3.72
N TRP A 52 -4.25 3.47 -2.66
CA TRP A 52 -5.66 3.85 -2.64
C TRP A 52 -5.97 5.00 -3.62
N LYS A 53 -5.14 6.03 -3.65
CA LYS A 53 -5.27 7.13 -4.62
C LYS A 53 -5.18 6.63 -6.06
N TRP A 54 -4.19 5.77 -6.33
CA TRP A 54 -4.00 5.16 -7.65
C TRP A 54 -5.19 4.30 -8.08
N ALA A 55 -5.71 3.47 -7.17
CA ALA A 55 -6.89 2.66 -7.44
C ALA A 55 -8.09 3.50 -7.86
N GLY A 56 -8.37 4.57 -7.12
CA GLY A 56 -9.44 5.50 -7.48
C GLY A 56 -9.19 6.20 -8.81
N HIS A 57 -7.94 6.60 -9.10
CA HIS A 57 -7.57 7.19 -10.38
C HIS A 57 -7.83 6.22 -11.53
N VAL A 58 -7.30 5.00 -11.45
CA VAL A 58 -7.43 3.98 -12.50
C VAL A 58 -8.89 3.60 -12.76
N ALA A 59 -9.69 3.38 -11.72
CA ALA A 59 -11.09 3.00 -11.91
C ALA A 59 -11.98 4.13 -12.46
N ARG A 60 -11.49 5.39 -12.49
CA ARG A 60 -12.17 6.51 -13.17
C ARG A 60 -11.65 6.78 -14.58
N LEU A 61 -10.58 6.13 -15.01
CA LEU A 61 -10.11 6.22 -16.40
C LEU A 61 -11.12 5.51 -17.30
N GLN A 62 -11.63 6.23 -18.31
CA GLN A 62 -12.58 5.69 -19.30
C GLN A 62 -11.93 5.38 -20.65
N ASP A 63 -10.60 5.47 -20.74
CA ASP A 63 -9.86 5.51 -22.01
C ASP A 63 -9.34 4.14 -22.50
N ASN A 64 -9.80 3.02 -21.91
CA ASN A 64 -9.37 1.65 -22.24
C ASN A 64 -7.84 1.47 -22.34
N ARG A 65 -7.07 2.34 -21.67
CA ARG A 65 -5.62 2.32 -21.74
C ARG A 65 -5.06 1.05 -21.10
N TRP A 66 -3.83 0.71 -21.49
CA TRP A 66 -3.07 -0.39 -20.92
C TRP A 66 -3.04 -0.37 -19.39
N THR A 67 -3.01 0.82 -18.78
CA THR A 67 -3.07 1.00 -17.33
C THR A 67 -4.28 0.32 -16.69
N LEU A 68 -5.48 0.52 -17.25
CA LEU A 68 -6.70 -0.11 -16.77
C LEU A 68 -6.64 -1.63 -17.03
N ARG A 69 -6.30 -2.01 -18.26
CA ARG A 69 -6.24 -3.43 -18.67
C ARG A 69 -5.30 -4.24 -17.79
N VAL A 70 -4.09 -3.76 -17.53
CA VAL A 70 -3.09 -4.46 -16.70
C VAL A 70 -3.53 -4.53 -15.22
N THR A 71 -4.18 -3.48 -14.72
CA THR A 71 -4.63 -3.42 -13.32
C THR A 71 -5.80 -4.37 -13.06
N GLU A 72 -6.74 -4.48 -14.00
CA GLU A 72 -7.91 -5.35 -13.92
C GLU A 72 -7.64 -6.78 -14.42
N TRP A 73 -6.52 -7.00 -15.12
CA TRP A 73 -6.26 -8.26 -15.80
C TRP A 73 -6.33 -9.45 -14.85
N GLN A 74 -7.22 -10.37 -15.19
CA GLN A 74 -7.44 -11.62 -14.49
C GLN A 74 -7.45 -12.75 -15.52
N PRO A 75 -6.60 -13.79 -15.36
CA PRO A 75 -6.73 -14.99 -16.17
C PRO A 75 -8.12 -15.59 -15.94
N ARG A 76 -8.95 -15.66 -16.99
CA ARG A 76 -10.26 -16.34 -16.94
C ARG A 76 -10.07 -17.85 -17.02
N ASN A 77 -9.16 -18.30 -17.88
CA ASN A 77 -8.83 -19.70 -18.10
C ASN A 77 -7.37 -19.92 -17.74
N GLY A 78 -7.10 -20.73 -16.70
CA GLY A 78 -5.75 -21.11 -16.29
C GLY A 78 -5.45 -20.89 -14.81
N LYS A 79 -4.52 -21.68 -14.27
CA LYS A 79 -3.96 -21.54 -12.92
C LYS A 79 -2.65 -20.78 -13.00
N ARG A 80 -2.30 -20.00 -11.98
CA ARG A 80 -0.96 -19.41 -11.88
C ARG A 80 0.07 -20.52 -11.68
N SER A 81 1.26 -20.33 -12.26
CA SER A 81 2.38 -21.24 -12.06
C SER A 81 2.75 -21.35 -10.57
N ARG A 82 3.25 -22.52 -10.18
CA ARG A 82 3.76 -22.76 -8.81
C ARG A 82 4.82 -21.70 -8.49
N GLY A 83 4.76 -21.15 -7.27
CA GLY A 83 5.70 -20.12 -6.79
C GLY A 83 5.30 -18.67 -7.09
N ARG A 84 4.35 -18.41 -8.01
CA ARG A 84 3.80 -17.05 -8.17
C ARG A 84 2.82 -16.72 -7.05
N GLN A 85 2.85 -15.48 -6.57
CA GLN A 85 1.92 -15.03 -5.53
C GLN A 85 0.47 -15.20 -6.00
N ALA A 86 -0.34 -15.86 -5.17
CA ALA A 86 -1.76 -16.02 -5.42
C ALA A 86 -2.48 -14.66 -5.39
N ARG A 87 -2.11 -13.82 -4.41
CA ARG A 87 -2.68 -12.49 -4.18
C ARG A 87 -2.37 -11.54 -5.35
N ARG A 88 -3.41 -10.91 -5.89
CA ARG A 88 -3.34 -9.89 -6.93
C ARG A 88 -3.27 -8.50 -6.33
N TRP A 89 -2.94 -7.54 -7.17
CA TRP A 89 -2.90 -6.14 -6.78
C TRP A 89 -4.27 -5.64 -6.28
N ARG A 90 -5.36 -5.97 -6.99
CA ARG A 90 -6.73 -5.55 -6.65
C ARG A 90 -7.32 -6.24 -5.42
N ASP A 91 -6.80 -7.40 -5.02
CA ASP A 91 -7.37 -8.18 -3.90
C ASP A 91 -7.35 -7.41 -2.58
N ASP A 92 -6.35 -6.54 -2.39
CA ASP A 92 -6.27 -5.67 -1.22
C ASP A 92 -7.44 -4.68 -1.14
N ILE A 93 -7.92 -4.22 -2.30
CA ILE A 93 -9.00 -3.24 -2.43
C ILE A 93 -10.35 -3.97 -2.32
N VAL A 94 -10.49 -5.11 -3.00
CA VAL A 94 -11.68 -5.96 -2.94
C VAL A 94 -11.97 -6.45 -1.53
N ARG A 95 -10.93 -6.73 -0.74
CA ARG A 95 -11.09 -7.10 0.66
C ARG A 95 -11.68 -5.96 1.51
N THR A 96 -11.44 -4.70 1.15
CA THR A 96 -11.89 -3.53 1.91
C THR A 96 -13.25 -3.01 1.44
N MET A 97 -13.49 -2.93 0.13
CA MET A 97 -14.71 -2.33 -0.47
C MET A 97 -15.56 -3.33 -1.27
N GLY A 98 -15.27 -4.63 -1.17
CA GLY A 98 -15.99 -5.65 -1.93
C GLY A 98 -15.66 -5.67 -3.42
N SER A 99 -16.35 -6.55 -4.16
CA SER A 99 -16.13 -6.78 -5.58
C SER A 99 -16.60 -5.62 -6.48
N THR A 100 -17.52 -4.79 -5.98
CA THR A 100 -18.17 -3.66 -6.65
C THR A 100 -17.42 -2.33 -6.52
N TRP A 101 -16.25 -2.32 -5.88
CA TRP A 101 -15.47 -1.11 -5.59
C TRP A 101 -15.25 -0.19 -6.81
N THR A 102 -15.18 -0.72 -8.03
CA THR A 102 -15.04 0.09 -9.25
C THR A 102 -16.23 1.01 -9.52
N ARG A 103 -17.43 0.66 -9.04
CA ARG A 103 -18.65 1.49 -9.13
C ARG A 103 -18.64 2.57 -8.04
N GLU A 104 -18.27 2.20 -6.82
CA GLU A 104 -18.20 3.08 -5.63
C GLU A 104 -17.14 4.18 -5.78
N VAL A 105 -16.03 3.88 -6.48
CA VAL A 105 -14.97 4.85 -6.80
C VAL A 105 -15.47 6.12 -7.51
N LYS A 106 -16.63 6.07 -8.18
CA LYS A 106 -17.17 7.24 -8.89
C LYS A 106 -17.51 8.38 -7.92
N ASP A 107 -17.97 8.05 -6.72
CA ASP A 107 -18.12 9.02 -5.64
C ASP A 107 -16.76 9.26 -4.98
N ARG A 108 -16.25 10.49 -5.10
CA ARG A 108 -14.93 10.86 -4.55
C ARG A 108 -14.94 10.95 -3.03
N GLU A 109 -16.04 11.34 -2.42
CA GLU A 109 -16.15 11.47 -0.96
C GLU A 109 -16.31 10.09 -0.32
N GLU A 110 -17.13 9.22 -0.92
CA GLU A 110 -17.20 7.82 -0.50
C GLU A 110 -15.85 7.11 -0.64
N TRP A 111 -15.15 7.33 -1.76
CA TRP A 111 -13.80 6.81 -1.94
C TRP A 111 -12.81 7.37 -0.91
N ARG A 112 -12.94 8.65 -0.53
CA ARG A 112 -12.08 9.24 0.50
C ARG A 112 -12.36 8.61 1.88
N ARG A 113 -13.62 8.37 2.25
CA ARG A 113 -14.01 7.73 3.52
C ARG A 113 -13.42 6.32 3.67
N GLY A 114 -13.45 5.51 2.59
CA GLY A 114 -12.89 4.15 2.63
C GLY A 114 -11.36 4.08 2.80
N ALA A 115 -10.65 5.20 2.62
CA ALA A 115 -9.20 5.24 2.69
C ALA A 115 -8.66 4.85 4.09
N GLU A 116 -9.34 5.28 5.15
CA GLU A 116 -8.92 5.01 6.53
C GLU A 116 -8.97 3.51 6.84
N GLY A 117 -10.08 2.85 6.52
CA GLY A 117 -10.22 1.41 6.68
C GLY A 117 -9.20 0.61 5.86
N PHE A 118 -8.92 1.05 4.63
CA PHE A 118 -7.88 0.43 3.81
C PHE A 118 -6.49 0.54 4.43
N ILE A 119 -6.16 1.72 4.96
CA ILE A 119 -4.86 2.00 5.58
C ILE A 119 -4.71 1.19 6.88
N LEU A 120 -5.73 1.18 7.75
CA LEU A 120 -5.72 0.40 9.00
C LEU A 120 -5.52 -1.09 8.73
N GLN A 121 -6.23 -1.65 7.74
CA GLN A 121 -6.06 -3.03 7.31
C GLN A 121 -4.62 -3.37 6.85
N TRP A 122 -3.86 -2.38 6.37
CA TRP A 122 -2.45 -2.53 6.01
C TRP A 122 -1.49 -2.30 7.19
N MET A 123 -1.95 -1.61 8.23
CA MET A 123 -1.20 -1.33 9.45
C MET A 123 -1.35 -2.47 10.48
N ASP A 124 -2.57 -2.95 10.73
CA ASP A 124 -2.89 -4.01 11.70
C ASP A 124 -2.49 -5.40 11.21
N GLY A 125 -2.34 -5.53 9.89
CA GLY A 125 -1.76 -6.68 9.24
C GLY A 125 -0.24 -6.64 9.14
N ALA A 126 0.48 -5.71 9.81
CA ALA A 126 1.95 -5.70 9.84
C ALA A 126 2.52 -6.62 10.92
#